data_AF-A0A800G415-F1
#
_entry.id   AF-A0A800G415-F1
#
_cell.length_a   1.000
_cell.length_b   1.000
_cell.length_c   1.000
_cell.angle_alpha   90.00
_cell.angle_beta   90.00
_cell.angle_gamma   90.00
#
_symmetry.space_group_name_H-M   'P 1'
#
loop_
_entity.id
_entity.type
_entity.pdbx_description
1 polymer ?
#
loop_
_entity_poly.entity_id
_entity_poly.type
_entity_poly.pdbx_seq_one_letter_code
_entity_poly.pdbx_strand_id
1 'polypeptide(L)'
;MPSRQTPGPTEPMITVHFATLTALTILIGSSCSEAPAEGVTSTDPEGHSEEASPQYDGSVLYGRFCLSCHGETGIGDGVSAKMLTIKPRDFTAGIFKFRSVVEGLPTDADLARTIAKGIGGTEMSAYETLPPEAIDALVQHVKSLTVGNIEVADEEEAQELPGLVEVVEDKEVRAWGRERELRPPTSSGETPFGVPI
;
A
#
# COMPACT_ATOMS: atom_id res chain seq x y z
N MET A 1 19.60 -12.66 -62.17
CA MET A 1 18.59 -11.58 -62.24
C MET A 1 18.46 -10.96 -60.85
N PRO A 2 18.46 -9.62 -60.73
CA PRO A 2 18.72 -8.92 -59.48
C PRO A 2 17.53 -8.93 -58.50
N SER A 3 17.86 -9.06 -57.20
CA SER A 3 16.94 -8.93 -56.07
C SER A 3 16.26 -7.55 -56.08
N ARG A 4 14.92 -7.55 -56.12
CA ARG A 4 14.12 -6.34 -55.92
C ARG A 4 14.11 -5.98 -54.44
N GLN A 5 14.81 -4.90 -54.08
CA GLN A 5 14.59 -4.19 -52.83
C GLN A 5 13.32 -3.34 -52.94
N THR A 6 12.38 -3.53 -52.02
CA THR A 6 11.21 -2.67 -51.85
C THR A 6 11.57 -1.50 -50.94
N PRO A 7 11.26 -0.24 -51.29
CA PRO A 7 11.45 0.89 -50.37
C PRO A 7 10.45 0.82 -49.21
N GLY A 8 10.95 1.05 -47.99
CA GLY A 8 10.14 1.13 -46.77
C GLY A 8 9.34 2.44 -46.68
N PRO A 9 8.31 2.49 -45.81
CA PRO A 9 7.45 3.66 -45.65
C PRO A 9 8.23 4.85 -45.06
N THR A 10 8.11 6.01 -45.72
CA THR A 10 8.67 7.29 -45.27
C THR A 10 7.81 7.87 -44.16
N GLU A 11 8.36 7.99 -42.95
CA GLU A 11 7.69 8.67 -41.84
C GLU A 11 7.63 10.19 -42.07
N PRO A 12 6.52 10.87 -41.72
CA PRO A 12 6.43 12.32 -41.81
C PRO A 12 7.21 13.01 -40.68
N MET A 13 8.10 13.91 -41.08
CA MET A 13 8.81 14.86 -40.22
C MET A 13 7.81 15.77 -39.48
N ILE A 14 7.65 15.56 -38.17
CA ILE A 14 6.94 16.48 -37.28
C ILE A 14 7.93 17.58 -36.88
N THR A 15 7.95 18.66 -37.67
CA THR A 15 8.66 19.89 -37.34
C THR A 15 7.85 20.66 -36.30
N VAL A 16 8.26 20.60 -35.03
CA VAL A 16 7.62 21.38 -33.96
C VAL A 16 8.38 22.69 -33.77
N HIS A 17 7.79 23.80 -34.23
CA HIS A 17 8.25 25.15 -33.93
C HIS A 17 7.61 25.61 -32.61
N PHE A 18 8.36 25.54 -31.51
CA PHE A 18 7.97 26.22 -30.27
C PHE A 18 8.61 27.60 -30.25
N ALA A 19 7.78 28.60 -30.57
CA ALA A 19 8.10 30.01 -30.49
C ALA A 19 8.47 30.39 -29.05
N THR A 20 9.61 31.05 -28.92
CA THR A 20 10.11 31.68 -27.71
C THR A 20 9.28 32.93 -27.39
N LEU A 21 8.55 32.92 -26.27
CA LEU A 21 7.85 34.09 -25.75
C LEU A 21 8.50 34.54 -24.43
N THR A 22 9.46 35.43 -24.63
CA THR A 22 9.85 36.59 -23.82
C THR A 22 9.30 36.71 -22.40
N ALA A 23 10.28 36.84 -21.48
CA ALA A 23 10.17 37.37 -20.13
C ALA A 23 9.26 38.60 -20.01
N LEU A 24 8.42 38.58 -18.96
CA LEU A 24 7.86 39.79 -18.37
C LEU A 24 8.30 39.84 -16.90
N THR A 25 9.36 40.61 -16.68
CA THR A 25 9.83 41.05 -15.37
C THR A 25 8.82 42.00 -14.75
N ILE A 26 8.20 41.61 -13.64
CA ILE A 26 7.49 42.53 -12.75
C ILE A 26 8.41 42.78 -11.55
N LEU A 27 9.07 43.93 -11.59
CA LEU A 27 9.63 44.61 -10.43
C LEU A 27 8.51 45.41 -9.75
N ILE A 28 8.76 45.81 -8.50
CA ILE A 28 7.94 46.62 -7.55
C ILE A 28 7.27 45.73 -6.48
N GLY A 29 7.61 45.81 -5.20
CA GLY A 29 8.54 46.70 -4.52
C GLY A 29 8.77 46.28 -3.06
N SER A 30 9.97 46.60 -2.58
CA SER A 30 10.35 46.53 -1.17
C SER A 30 9.48 47.48 -0.34
N SER A 31 8.79 46.94 0.65
CA SER A 31 8.45 47.66 1.86
C SER A 31 9.04 46.88 3.02
N CYS A 32 10.24 47.27 3.43
CA CYS A 32 10.75 46.96 4.74
C CYS A 32 9.90 47.75 5.74
N SER A 33 9.25 47.06 6.67
CA SER A 33 8.80 47.68 7.91
C SER A 33 9.22 46.79 9.08
N GLU A 34 9.93 47.44 9.98
CA GLU A 34 10.61 46.96 11.18
C GLU A 34 9.70 46.12 12.09
N ALA A 35 10.27 45.08 12.70
CA ALA A 35 9.71 44.42 13.86
C ALA A 35 9.75 45.34 15.10
N PRO A 36 8.87 45.07 16.07
CA PRO A 36 9.41 44.84 17.41
C PRO A 36 8.94 43.51 18.00
N ALA A 37 9.89 42.83 18.64
CA ALA A 37 9.62 41.84 19.67
C ALA A 37 8.93 42.52 20.86
N GLU A 38 8.00 41.81 21.51
CA GLU A 38 7.88 41.57 22.96
C GLU A 38 6.69 40.63 23.19
N GLY A 39 6.84 39.67 24.11
CA GLY A 39 5.99 38.48 24.20
C GLY A 39 4.67 38.65 24.95
N VAL A 40 3.81 37.64 24.79
CA VAL A 40 2.85 37.23 25.83
C VAL A 40 2.48 35.77 25.61
N THR A 41 2.56 35.02 26.70
CA THR A 41 2.09 33.64 26.86
C THR A 41 0.57 33.58 26.74
N SER A 42 0.05 32.67 25.92
CA SER A 42 -1.30 32.13 26.10
C SER A 42 -1.24 30.63 25.89
N THR A 43 -1.42 29.92 27.01
CA THR A 43 -1.82 28.54 27.04
C THR A 43 -3.24 28.42 26.51
N ASP A 44 -3.41 27.71 25.40
CA ASP A 44 -4.66 27.05 25.05
C ASP A 44 -4.33 25.59 24.74
N PRO A 45 -4.68 24.64 25.63
CA PRO A 45 -4.88 23.25 25.23
C PRO A 45 -6.26 23.12 24.57
N GLU A 46 -6.47 22.05 23.80
CA GLU A 46 -7.65 21.78 22.96
C GLU A 46 -7.65 22.42 21.55
N GLY A 47 -6.59 22.16 20.80
CA GLY A 47 -6.69 21.97 19.35
C GLY A 47 -7.40 20.64 19.07
N HIS A 48 -8.72 20.69 18.91
CA HIS A 48 -9.48 19.58 18.36
C HIS A 48 -9.02 19.35 16.93
N SER A 49 -8.47 18.15 16.71
CA SER A 49 -8.41 17.39 15.46
C SER A 49 -8.89 18.16 14.24
N GLU A 50 -7.95 18.88 13.62
CA GLU A 50 -8.03 19.12 12.19
C GLU A 50 -7.89 17.73 11.56
N GLU A 51 -9.02 17.10 11.22
CA GLU A 51 -9.10 15.85 10.48
C GLU A 51 -8.38 16.06 9.14
N ALA A 52 -7.06 15.88 9.16
CA ALA A 52 -6.21 15.97 8.01
C ALA A 52 -6.63 14.84 7.08
N SER A 53 -7.21 15.20 5.93
CA SER A 53 -7.30 14.31 4.78
C SER A 53 -5.98 13.54 4.63
N PRO A 54 -5.96 12.22 4.41
CA PRO A 54 -4.72 11.46 4.42
C PRO A 54 -3.74 12.05 3.41
N GLN A 55 -2.71 12.72 3.88
CA GLN A 55 -1.62 13.21 3.03
C GLN A 55 -0.85 12.03 2.41
N TYR A 56 -1.00 10.84 3.00
CA TYR A 56 -0.37 9.60 2.61
C TYR A 56 -1.40 8.57 2.16
N ASP A 57 -1.14 7.96 1.01
CA ASP A 57 -1.90 6.81 0.53
C ASP A 57 -1.27 5.51 1.06
N GLY A 58 -2.01 4.82 1.94
CA GLY A 58 -1.55 3.59 2.57
C GLY A 58 -1.27 2.46 1.58
N SER A 59 -2.02 2.38 0.48
CA SER A 59 -1.81 1.35 -0.56
C SER A 59 -0.51 1.58 -1.32
N VAL A 60 -0.18 2.84 -1.63
CA VAL A 60 1.07 3.22 -2.30
C VAL A 60 2.26 2.94 -1.39
N LEU A 61 2.16 3.32 -0.11
CA LEU A 61 3.20 3.04 0.88
C LEU A 61 3.39 1.53 1.07
N TYR A 62 2.30 0.76 1.13
CA TYR A 62 2.35 -0.70 1.24
C TYR A 62 3.05 -1.33 0.03
N GLY A 63 2.72 -0.89 -1.18
CA GLY A 63 3.39 -1.31 -2.41
C GLY A 63 4.90 -1.07 -2.37
N ARG A 64 5.34 0.03 -1.75
CA ARG A 64 6.75 0.40 -1.64
C ARG A 64 7.50 -0.36 -0.55
N PHE A 65 6.89 -0.56 0.61
CA PHE A 65 7.60 -1.03 1.81
C PHE A 65 7.26 -2.46 2.21
N CYS A 66 6.06 -2.94 1.92
CA CYS A 66 5.51 -4.16 2.51
C CYS A 66 5.31 -5.28 1.48
N LEU A 67 4.93 -4.92 0.25
CA LEU A 67 4.46 -5.84 -0.80
C LEU A 67 5.48 -6.93 -1.16
N SER A 68 6.77 -6.63 -1.19
CA SER A 68 7.80 -7.61 -1.55
C SER A 68 7.84 -8.82 -0.61
N CYS A 69 7.42 -8.64 0.64
CA CYS A 69 7.34 -9.70 1.64
C CYS A 69 5.89 -10.15 1.87
N HIS A 70 4.95 -9.24 2.05
CA HIS A 70 3.59 -9.57 2.45
C HIS A 70 2.64 -9.91 1.28
N GLY A 71 3.03 -9.61 0.04
CA GLY A 71 2.20 -9.84 -1.15
C GLY A 71 1.07 -8.83 -1.30
N GLU A 72 0.45 -8.79 -2.49
CA GLU A 72 -0.64 -7.85 -2.80
C GLU A 72 -1.86 -8.03 -1.87
N THR A 73 -2.19 -9.28 -1.56
CA THR A 73 -3.35 -9.64 -0.72
C THR A 73 -3.02 -9.73 0.77
N GLY A 74 -1.75 -9.52 1.15
CA GLY A 74 -1.34 -9.57 2.55
C GLY A 74 -1.18 -10.98 3.15
N ILE A 75 -1.20 -12.04 2.34
CA ILE A 75 -1.11 -13.44 2.84
C ILE A 75 0.34 -13.89 3.15
N GLY A 76 1.34 -13.02 2.95
CA GLY A 76 2.74 -13.35 3.22
C GLY A 76 3.42 -14.15 2.12
N ASP A 77 2.98 -13.99 0.87
CA ASP A 77 3.47 -14.70 -0.31
C ASP A 77 4.25 -13.83 -1.30
N GLY A 78 4.69 -12.64 -0.85
CA GLY A 78 5.50 -11.74 -1.67
C GLY A 78 6.76 -12.40 -2.24
N VAL A 79 7.33 -11.83 -3.30
CA VAL A 79 8.47 -12.40 -4.02
C VAL A 79 9.66 -12.77 -3.11
N SER A 80 9.89 -11.98 -2.06
CA SER A 80 10.95 -12.21 -1.07
C SER A 80 10.58 -13.28 -0.05
N ALA A 81 9.29 -13.51 0.23
CA ALA A 81 8.81 -14.44 1.26
C ALA A 81 9.26 -15.89 1.06
N LYS A 82 9.57 -16.27 -0.19
CA LYS A 82 10.09 -17.61 -0.53
C LYS A 82 11.50 -17.86 0.01
N MET A 83 12.27 -16.79 0.23
CA MET A 83 13.66 -16.86 0.69
C MET A 83 13.80 -16.67 2.20
N LEU A 84 12.71 -16.33 2.89
CA LEU A 84 12.74 -16.04 4.32
C LEU A 84 12.54 -17.30 5.15
N THR A 85 13.40 -17.49 6.14
CA THR A 85 13.26 -18.57 7.13
C THR A 85 12.02 -18.35 8.00
N ILE A 86 11.78 -17.09 8.40
CA ILE A 86 10.58 -16.70 9.14
C ILE A 86 9.59 -16.13 8.12
N LYS A 87 8.44 -16.79 7.98
CA LYS A 87 7.40 -16.35 7.05
C LYS A 87 6.78 -15.02 7.49
N PRO A 88 6.51 -14.09 6.56
CA PRO A 88 5.74 -12.89 6.85
C PRO A 88 4.35 -13.25 7.38
N ARG A 89 3.77 -12.32 8.14
CA ARG A 89 2.41 -12.47 8.67
C ARG A 89 1.40 -12.47 7.53
N ASP A 90 0.52 -13.46 7.54
CA ASP A 90 -0.77 -13.43 6.84
C ASP A 90 -1.72 -12.51 7.60
N PHE A 91 -2.08 -11.38 6.98
CA PHE A 91 -3.00 -10.39 7.53
C PHE A 91 -4.46 -10.79 7.36
N THR A 92 -4.80 -11.61 6.37
CA THR A 92 -6.19 -11.98 6.05
C THR A 92 -6.84 -12.79 7.17
N ALA A 93 -6.02 -13.54 7.93
CA ALA A 93 -6.48 -14.31 9.08
C ALA A 93 -6.87 -13.46 10.30
N GLY A 94 -6.56 -12.15 10.34
CA GLY A 94 -6.84 -11.30 11.49
C GLY A 94 -6.04 -11.65 12.77
N ILE A 95 -5.12 -12.61 12.72
CA ILE A 95 -4.37 -13.11 13.87
C ILE A 95 -2.97 -12.50 13.92
N PHE A 96 -2.75 -11.62 14.89
CA PHE A 96 -1.47 -10.92 15.07
C PHE A 96 -0.78 -11.31 16.37
N LYS A 97 0.55 -11.43 16.32
CA LYS A 97 1.38 -11.83 17.46
C LYS A 97 1.54 -10.72 18.51
N PHE A 98 1.69 -9.47 18.06
CA PHE A 98 1.95 -8.32 18.92
C PHE A 98 0.69 -7.48 19.03
N ARG A 99 -0.07 -7.71 20.09
CA ARG A 99 -1.34 -7.03 20.36
C ARG A 99 -1.56 -6.86 21.86
N SER A 100 -2.24 -5.80 22.23
CA SER A 100 -2.61 -5.47 23.61
C SER A 100 -4.00 -5.96 24.00
N VAL A 101 -4.82 -6.34 23.02
CA VAL A 101 -6.19 -6.86 23.21
C VAL A 101 -6.21 -8.40 23.23
N VAL A 102 -7.19 -8.97 23.95
CA VAL A 102 -7.37 -10.43 24.08
C VAL A 102 -8.16 -11.00 22.91
N GLU A 103 -9.10 -10.25 22.36
CA GLU A 103 -9.98 -10.65 21.25
C GLU A 103 -9.99 -9.56 20.18
N GLY A 104 -10.36 -9.95 18.95
CA GLY A 104 -10.41 -9.05 17.80
C GLY A 104 -9.05 -8.64 17.24
N LEU A 105 -9.11 -7.68 16.30
CA LEU A 105 -7.94 -7.11 15.64
C LEU A 105 -7.08 -6.30 16.64
N PRO A 106 -5.76 -6.21 16.42
CA PRO A 106 -4.91 -5.33 17.21
C PRO A 106 -5.38 -3.88 17.10
N THR A 107 -5.09 -3.11 18.15
CA THR A 107 -5.28 -1.66 18.11
C THR A 107 -4.38 -1.03 17.06
N ASP A 108 -4.77 0.15 16.57
CA ASP A 108 -3.95 0.93 15.62
C ASP A 108 -2.56 1.20 16.22
N ALA A 109 -2.48 1.47 17.53
CA ALA A 109 -1.23 1.64 18.25
C ALA A 109 -0.34 0.38 18.28
N ASP A 110 -0.93 -0.83 18.31
CA ASP A 110 -0.16 -2.08 18.24
C ASP A 110 0.47 -2.28 16.86
N LEU A 111 -0.30 -2.02 15.80
CA LEU A 111 0.19 -2.10 14.43
C LEU A 111 1.22 -1.01 14.15
N ALA A 112 0.93 0.24 14.54
CA ALA A 112 1.83 1.38 14.39
C ALA A 112 3.16 1.13 15.09
N ARG A 113 3.16 0.62 16.34
CA ARG A 113 4.41 0.24 17.02
C ARG A 113 5.18 -0.82 16.26
N THR A 114 4.50 -1.85 15.75
CA THR A 114 5.14 -2.96 15.03
C THR A 114 5.77 -2.47 13.73
N ILE A 115 5.07 -1.60 12.98
CA ILE A 115 5.59 -0.99 11.75
C ILE A 115 6.76 -0.05 12.05
N ALA A 116 6.61 0.82 13.04
CA ALA A 116 7.66 1.75 13.42
C ALA A 116 8.93 0.99 13.86
N LYS A 117 8.80 0.06 14.80
CA LYS A 117 9.94 -0.62 15.46
C LYS A 117 10.50 -1.80 14.67
N GLY A 118 9.74 -2.35 13.73
CA GLY A 118 10.05 -3.65 13.14
C GLY A 118 9.99 -4.79 14.15
N ILE A 119 10.45 -5.97 13.75
CA ILE A 119 10.49 -7.16 14.62
C ILE A 119 11.91 -7.72 14.62
N GLY A 120 12.62 -7.52 15.73
CA GLY A 120 14.00 -8.01 15.92
C GLY A 120 14.11 -9.52 15.73
N GLY A 121 15.18 -9.95 15.03
CA GLY A 121 15.40 -11.36 14.68
C GLY A 121 14.57 -11.85 13.49
N THR A 122 13.90 -10.95 12.77
CA THR A 122 13.19 -11.22 11.51
C THR A 122 13.60 -10.22 10.43
N GLU A 123 13.15 -10.43 9.19
CA GLU A 123 13.34 -9.47 8.09
C GLU A 123 12.35 -8.28 8.12
N MET A 124 11.43 -8.23 9.10
CA MET A 124 10.51 -7.11 9.25
C MET A 124 11.26 -5.90 9.80
N SER A 125 11.70 -5.03 8.87
CA SER A 125 12.48 -3.83 9.16
C SER A 125 11.69 -2.78 9.93
N ALA A 126 12.42 -1.92 10.64
CA ALA A 126 11.86 -0.76 11.32
C ALA A 126 11.64 0.39 10.33
N TYR A 127 10.51 1.07 10.43
CA TYR A 127 10.18 2.25 9.63
C TYR A 127 10.05 3.53 10.49
N GLU A 128 10.87 3.66 11.54
CA GLU A 128 10.86 4.80 12.49
C GLU A 128 11.10 6.18 11.82
N THR A 129 11.62 6.20 10.60
CA THR A 129 11.85 7.44 9.83
C THR A 129 10.63 7.91 9.05
N LEU A 130 9.58 7.09 8.94
CA LEU A 130 8.32 7.51 8.33
C LEU A 130 7.58 8.47 9.28
N PRO A 131 6.93 9.52 8.74
CA PRO A 131 6.02 10.36 9.53
C PRO A 131 4.90 9.53 10.17
N PRO A 132 4.41 9.91 11.37
CA PRO A 132 3.33 9.20 12.05
C PRO A 132 2.09 8.99 11.17
N GLU A 133 1.72 9.99 10.39
CA GLU A 133 0.54 9.95 9.52
C GLU A 133 0.71 8.96 8.36
N ALA A 134 1.96 8.72 7.92
CA ALA A 134 2.28 7.69 6.94
C ALA A 134 2.22 6.28 7.55
N ILE A 135 2.63 6.14 8.81
CA ILE A 135 2.47 4.89 9.57
C ILE A 135 0.99 4.59 9.78
N ASP A 136 0.19 5.58 10.16
CA ASP A 136 -1.25 5.42 10.33
C ASP A 136 -1.94 5.02 9.01
N ALA A 137 -1.54 5.62 7.88
CA ALA A 137 -2.02 5.21 6.57
C ALA A 137 -1.68 3.74 6.24
N LEU A 138 -0.47 3.28 6.58
CA LEU A 138 -0.09 1.86 6.46
C LEU A 138 -0.93 0.97 7.38
N VAL A 139 -1.19 1.40 8.62
CA VAL A 139 -2.04 0.67 9.58
C VAL A 139 -3.44 0.47 9.01
N GLN A 140 -4.08 1.53 8.50
CA GLN A 140 -5.41 1.42 7.91
C GLN A 140 -5.41 0.49 6.69
N HIS A 141 -4.38 0.55 5.85
CA HIS A 141 -4.26 -0.35 4.71
C HIS A 141 -4.10 -1.81 5.16
N VAL A 142 -3.23 -2.12 6.13
CA VAL A 142 -3.07 -3.48 6.68
C VAL A 142 -4.39 -4.00 7.26
N LYS A 143 -5.13 -3.17 7.99
CA LYS A 143 -6.45 -3.54 8.51
C LYS A 143 -7.45 -3.83 7.38
N SER A 144 -7.41 -3.06 6.28
CA SER A 144 -8.29 -3.33 5.14
C SER A 144 -8.08 -4.71 4.52
N LEU A 145 -6.86 -5.25 4.57
CA LEU A 145 -6.53 -6.61 4.10
C LEU A 145 -7.08 -7.72 5.02
N THR A 146 -7.45 -7.39 6.27
CA THR A 146 -8.07 -8.35 7.21
C THR A 146 -9.56 -8.55 6.92
N VAL A 147 -10.23 -7.53 6.37
CA VAL A 147 -11.68 -7.53 6.12
C VAL A 147 -11.99 -7.84 4.65
N GLY A 148 -11.12 -7.45 3.71
CA GLY A 148 -11.35 -7.58 2.26
C GLY A 148 -11.12 -8.97 1.65
N ASN A 149 -10.65 -9.95 2.44
CA ASN A 149 -10.24 -11.27 1.95
C ASN A 149 -11.00 -12.44 2.58
N ILE A 150 -11.99 -12.17 3.43
CA ILE A 150 -12.95 -13.18 3.86
C ILE A 150 -13.95 -13.36 2.71
N GLU A 151 -13.75 -14.38 1.87
CA GLU A 151 -14.89 -14.97 1.16
C GLU A 151 -15.85 -15.42 2.25
N VAL A 152 -16.99 -14.75 2.39
CA VAL A 152 -18.00 -15.13 3.38
C VAL A 152 -18.51 -16.50 2.96
N ALA A 153 -17.90 -17.54 3.53
CA ALA A 153 -18.42 -18.89 3.50
C ALA A 153 -19.72 -18.84 4.30
N ASP A 154 -20.83 -18.69 3.58
CA ASP A 154 -22.22 -18.73 4.02
C ASP A 154 -22.62 -17.91 5.27
N GLU A 155 -23.91 -17.57 5.35
CA GLU A 155 -24.47 -16.76 6.45
C GLU A 155 -24.47 -17.50 7.79
N GLU A 156 -24.13 -18.79 7.79
CA GLU A 156 -24.15 -19.66 8.97
C GLU A 156 -22.79 -19.64 9.68
N GLU A 157 -21.66 -19.68 8.96
CA GLU A 157 -20.33 -19.63 9.57
C GLU A 157 -19.93 -18.21 10.05
N ALA A 158 -20.53 -17.16 9.47
CA ALA A 158 -20.39 -15.78 9.94
C ALA A 158 -20.98 -15.56 11.36
N GLN A 159 -21.91 -16.41 11.80
CA GLN A 159 -22.51 -16.35 13.13
C GLN A 159 -21.65 -17.03 14.21
N GLU A 160 -20.62 -17.79 13.82
CA GLU A 160 -19.70 -18.48 14.74
C GLU A 160 -18.39 -17.70 15.00
N LEU A 161 -18.18 -16.54 14.35
CA LEU A 161 -17.03 -15.65 14.58
C LEU A 161 -17.45 -14.29 15.18
N PRO A 162 -17.97 -14.24 16.41
CA PRO A 162 -18.36 -12.99 17.05
C PRO A 162 -17.12 -12.10 17.29
N GLY A 163 -17.12 -10.90 16.70
CA GLY A 163 -16.17 -9.82 17.00
C GLY A 163 -15.19 -9.42 15.90
N LEU A 164 -15.22 -10.06 14.72
CA LEU A 164 -14.34 -9.70 13.59
C LEU A 164 -15.09 -8.98 12.44
N VAL A 165 -16.42 -9.05 12.40
CA VAL A 165 -17.25 -8.46 11.35
C VAL A 165 -18.31 -7.57 11.99
N GLU A 166 -18.22 -6.27 11.76
CA GLU A 166 -19.37 -5.38 11.92
C GLU A 166 -20.12 -5.37 10.58
N VAL A 167 -21.37 -5.84 10.59
CA VAL A 167 -22.23 -5.84 9.40
C VAL A 167 -22.62 -4.40 9.12
N VAL A 168 -21.90 -3.75 8.21
CA VAL A 168 -22.31 -2.46 7.65
C VAL A 168 -23.19 -2.76 6.45
N GLU A 169 -24.51 -2.72 6.66
CA GLU A 169 -25.51 -2.81 5.59
C GLU A 169 -25.30 -1.66 4.59
N ASP A 170 -25.14 -2.07 3.32
CA ASP A 170 -25.34 -1.31 2.10
C ASP A 170 -24.36 -0.17 1.75
N LYS A 171 -23.48 -0.44 0.77
CA LYS A 171 -23.50 0.26 -0.55
C LYS A 171 -22.39 -0.22 -1.50
N GLU A 172 -22.83 -0.85 -2.58
CA GLU A 172 -22.21 -0.99 -3.91
C GLU A 172 -20.68 -1.14 -3.99
N VAL A 173 -20.25 -2.39 -4.21
CA VAL A 173 -18.88 -2.72 -4.62
C VAL A 173 -18.70 -2.38 -6.10
N ARG A 174 -17.96 -1.31 -6.40
CA ARG A 174 -17.45 -1.06 -7.75
C ARG A 174 -16.14 -1.81 -7.94
N ALA A 175 -16.17 -2.81 -8.83
CA ALA A 175 -15.01 -3.57 -9.23
C ALA A 175 -14.01 -2.69 -10.00
N TRP A 176 -12.79 -2.54 -9.47
CA TRP A 176 -11.60 -2.23 -10.27
C TRP A 176 -10.72 -3.48 -10.30
N GLY A 177 -10.57 -4.11 -11.48
CA GLY A 177 -9.41 -4.96 -11.78
C GLY A 177 -9.63 -6.45 -12.09
N ARG A 178 -10.10 -6.73 -13.31
CA ARG A 178 -9.81 -7.88 -14.21
C ARG A 178 -10.15 -9.33 -13.80
N GLU A 179 -11.07 -9.87 -14.61
CA GLU A 179 -11.19 -11.23 -15.15
C GLU A 179 -10.00 -12.17 -14.85
N ARG A 180 -10.26 -13.18 -14.01
CA ARG A 180 -9.37 -14.31 -13.76
C ARG A 180 -9.65 -15.35 -14.85
N GLU A 181 -8.93 -15.28 -15.97
CA GLU A 181 -8.88 -16.38 -16.94
C GLU A 181 -8.34 -17.62 -16.21
N LEU A 182 -9.25 -18.56 -15.94
CA LEU A 182 -8.96 -19.87 -15.37
C LEU A 182 -8.06 -20.63 -16.34
N ARG A 183 -6.77 -20.80 -16.01
CA ARG A 183 -5.92 -21.76 -16.72
C ARG A 183 -6.44 -23.18 -16.42
N PRO A 184 -6.87 -23.97 -17.42
CA PRO A 184 -7.28 -25.35 -17.19
C PRO A 184 -6.09 -26.21 -16.74
N PRO A 185 -6.32 -27.26 -15.93
CA PRO A 185 -5.24 -28.13 -15.46
C PRO A 185 -4.62 -28.89 -16.62
N THR A 186 -3.30 -28.76 -16.80
CA THR A 186 -2.56 -29.57 -17.77
C THR A 186 -2.49 -31.01 -17.28
N SER A 187 -3.15 -31.89 -18.00
CA SER A 187 -3.03 -33.35 -17.88
C SER A 187 -1.69 -33.80 -18.45
N SER A 188 -0.65 -33.89 -17.63
CA SER A 188 0.53 -34.72 -17.92
C SER A 188 1.34 -34.89 -16.63
N GLY A 189 1.26 -36.09 -16.05
CA GLY A 189 2.09 -36.47 -14.92
C GLY A 189 3.54 -36.60 -15.36
N GLU A 190 4.39 -35.69 -14.88
CA GLU A 190 5.84 -35.81 -14.94
C GLU A 190 6.40 -35.27 -13.61
N THR A 191 6.97 -36.15 -12.79
CA THR A 191 7.69 -35.80 -11.56
C THR A 191 9.08 -35.24 -11.90
N PRO A 192 9.60 -34.23 -11.19
CA PRO A 192 10.81 -33.50 -11.62
C PRO A 192 12.14 -34.19 -11.27
N PHE A 193 12.17 -35.49 -10.97
CA PHE A 193 13.40 -36.22 -10.66
C PHE A 193 13.52 -37.51 -11.47
N GLY A 194 14.04 -37.38 -12.69
CA GLY A 194 14.43 -38.50 -13.54
C GLY A 194 15.79 -39.07 -13.11
N VAL A 195 15.78 -40.16 -12.33
CA VAL A 195 16.96 -41.01 -12.09
C VAL A 195 16.53 -42.48 -12.17
N PRO A 196 17.08 -43.30 -13.08
CA PRO A 196 16.92 -44.75 -13.04
C PRO A 196 18.00 -45.42 -12.17
N ILE A 197 17.56 -46.47 -11.44
CA ILE A 197 18.25 -47.48 -10.60
C ILE A 197 19.76 -47.34 -10.37
#